data_AF-A0A919WG66-F1
#
_entry.id   AF-A0A919WG66-F1
#
_cell.length_a   1.000
_cell.length_b   1.000
_cell.length_c   1.000
_cell.angle_alpha   90.00
_cell.angle_beta   90.00
_cell.angle_gamma   90.00
#
_symmetry.space_group_name_H-M   'P 1'
#
loop_
_entity.id
_entity.type
_entity.pdbx_description
1 polymer ?
#
loop_
_entity_poly.entity_id
_entity_poly.type
_entity_poly.pdbx_seq_one_letter_code
_entity_poly.pdbx_strand_id
1 'polypeptide(L)'
;MKLWFHMPFSITERSSALLILSNDAAVAIGGLRQKNYQTPINKLVSLSGVFSILTSFFGGQSANAAGMATVICAGEEAGPKEKRYMGAVVTGILILIFGLFSWKLIPVIQVLPQEFIAIVVGFSLIGVFGNCLYQSFAKESMKMSTTFAFIIAFSNISIMSISAPVISLLIGTFVAYFVEQARLKISS
;
A
#
# COMPACT_ATOMS: atom_id res chain seq x y z
N MET A 1 -15.27 17.68 -17.24
CA MET A 1 -16.02 16.94 -16.19
C MET A 1 -17.01 15.89 -16.76
N LYS A 2 -16.96 15.55 -18.07
CA LYS A 2 -17.96 14.68 -18.74
C LYS A 2 -17.33 13.51 -19.53
N LEU A 3 -16.12 13.06 -19.15
CA LEU A 3 -15.39 12.00 -19.87
C LEU A 3 -15.14 10.72 -19.07
N TRP A 4 -15.60 10.65 -17.80
CA TRP A 4 -15.38 9.49 -16.93
C TRP A 4 -16.54 8.48 -16.89
N PHE A 5 -17.69 8.80 -17.49
CA PHE A 5 -18.92 7.98 -17.42
C PHE A 5 -19.13 7.03 -18.62
N HIS A 6 -18.13 6.89 -19.49
CA HIS A 6 -18.19 6.07 -20.70
C HIS A 6 -17.00 5.11 -20.83
N MET A 7 -16.53 4.57 -19.71
CA MET A 7 -15.77 3.31 -19.76
C MET A 7 -16.80 2.18 -19.63
N PRO A 8 -16.92 1.28 -20.63
CA PRO A 8 -17.84 0.15 -20.52
C PRO A 8 -17.42 -0.66 -19.28
N PHE A 9 -18.39 -0.96 -18.41
CA PHE A 9 -18.26 -1.80 -17.21
C PHE A 9 -17.79 -3.21 -17.62
N SER A 10 -16.53 -3.33 -17.98
CA SER A 10 -15.92 -4.55 -18.49
C SER A 10 -15.22 -5.26 -17.33
N ILE A 11 -15.19 -6.59 -17.41
CA ILE A 11 -14.75 -7.53 -16.36
C ILE A 11 -13.33 -7.20 -15.83
N THR A 12 -12.53 -6.45 -16.58
CA THR A 12 -11.18 -6.00 -16.24
C THR A 12 -11.10 -5.00 -15.08
N GLU A 13 -12.07 -4.09 -14.90
CA GLU A 13 -12.00 -3.08 -13.81
C GLU A 13 -12.24 -3.66 -12.42
N ARG A 14 -13.06 -4.73 -12.34
CA ARG A 14 -13.27 -5.45 -11.07
C ARG A 14 -11.98 -6.13 -10.61
N SER A 15 -11.18 -6.63 -11.55
CA SER A 15 -9.90 -7.27 -11.26
C SER A 15 -8.87 -6.28 -10.72
N SER A 16 -8.76 -5.07 -11.29
CA SER A 16 -7.81 -4.06 -10.81
C SER A 16 -8.14 -3.54 -9.41
N ALA A 17 -9.41 -3.33 -9.08
CA ALA A 17 -9.82 -2.93 -7.72
C ALA A 17 -9.47 -4.00 -6.66
N LEU A 18 -9.66 -5.28 -6.99
CA LEU A 18 -9.27 -6.40 -6.12
C LEU A 18 -7.76 -6.50 -5.92
N LEU A 19 -6.97 -6.20 -6.97
CA LEU A 19 -5.51 -6.20 -6.89
C LEU A 19 -4.98 -5.05 -6.03
N ILE A 20 -5.52 -3.84 -6.18
CA ILE A 20 -5.17 -2.69 -5.35
C ILE A 20 -5.53 -2.98 -3.89
N LEU A 21 -6.75 -3.48 -3.63
CA LEU A 21 -7.19 -3.89 -2.30
C LEU A 21 -6.25 -4.92 -1.69
N SER A 22 -5.88 -5.96 -2.45
CA SER A 22 -4.99 -7.03 -1.99
C SER A 22 -3.59 -6.52 -1.66
N ASN A 23 -3.03 -5.65 -2.51
CA ASN A 23 -1.70 -5.08 -2.31
C ASN A 23 -1.64 -4.19 -1.06
N ASP A 24 -2.55 -3.22 -0.94
CA ASP A 24 -2.58 -2.31 0.21
C ASP A 24 -2.95 -3.02 1.51
N ALA A 25 -3.89 -3.97 1.46
CA ALA A 25 -4.26 -4.75 2.64
C ALA A 25 -3.09 -5.62 3.12
N ALA A 26 -2.32 -6.24 2.21
CA ALA A 26 -1.14 -7.02 2.58
C ALA A 26 -0.09 -6.14 3.27
N VAL A 27 0.18 -4.94 2.76
CA VAL A 27 1.10 -3.98 3.37
C VAL A 27 0.60 -3.52 4.75
N ALA A 28 -0.68 -3.15 4.86
CA ALA A 28 -1.30 -2.73 6.12
C ALA A 28 -1.17 -3.82 7.20
N ILE A 29 -1.62 -5.04 6.88
CA ILE A 29 -1.65 -6.17 7.81
C ILE A 29 -0.22 -6.60 8.19
N GLY A 30 0.68 -6.67 7.19
CA GLY A 30 2.07 -7.05 7.40
C GLY A 30 2.79 -6.07 8.33
N GLY A 31 2.66 -4.76 8.08
CA GLY A 31 3.29 -3.75 8.93
C GLY A 31 2.67 -3.65 10.33
N LEU A 32 1.34 -3.79 10.46
CA LEU A 32 0.69 -3.82 11.77
C LEU A 32 1.10 -5.04 12.60
N ARG A 33 1.24 -6.22 11.98
CA ARG A 33 1.77 -7.42 12.64
C ARG A 33 3.21 -7.24 13.10
N GLN A 34 4.07 -6.61 12.29
CA GLN A 34 5.44 -6.29 12.70
C GLN A 34 5.49 -5.35 13.91
N LYS A 35 4.45 -4.52 14.11
CA LYS A 35 4.31 -3.63 15.27
C LYS A 35 3.51 -4.26 16.43
N ASN A 36 3.28 -5.58 16.42
CA ASN A 36 2.53 -6.34 17.43
C ASN A 36 1.07 -5.90 17.62
N TYR A 37 0.43 -5.37 16.57
CA TYR A 37 -1.01 -5.09 16.58
C TYR A 37 -1.81 -6.32 16.13
N GLN A 38 -2.80 -6.73 16.94
CA GLN A 38 -3.81 -7.72 16.58
C GLN A 38 -4.87 -7.06 15.69
N THR A 39 -4.74 -7.20 14.37
CA THR A 39 -5.66 -6.57 13.42
C THR A 39 -6.79 -7.51 13.01
N PRO A 40 -8.06 -7.19 13.30
CA PRO A 40 -9.19 -7.95 12.76
C PRO A 40 -9.37 -7.66 11.26
N ILE A 41 -8.85 -8.56 10.42
CA ILE A 41 -8.87 -8.45 8.94
C ILE A 41 -10.30 -8.23 8.42
N ASN A 42 -11.29 -8.93 9.00
CA ASN A 42 -12.70 -8.81 8.60
C ASN A 42 -13.25 -7.39 8.80
N LYS A 43 -12.82 -6.68 9.85
CA LYS A 43 -13.26 -5.28 10.08
C LYS A 43 -12.58 -4.32 9.11
N LEU A 44 -11.30 -4.53 8.80
CA LEU A 44 -10.58 -3.68 7.84
C LEU A 44 -11.21 -3.78 6.44
N VAL A 45 -11.45 -5.00 5.96
CA VAL A 45 -12.01 -5.24 4.62
C VAL A 45 -13.47 -4.79 4.51
N SER A 46 -14.29 -5.06 5.54
CA SER A 46 -15.70 -4.60 5.52
C SER A 46 -15.81 -3.08 5.57
N LEU A 47 -14.99 -2.40 6.39
CA LEU A 47 -14.99 -0.95 6.48
C LEU A 47 -14.50 -0.31 5.17
N SER A 48 -13.42 -0.80 4.57
CA SER A 48 -12.97 -0.38 3.23
C SER A 48 -14.07 -0.58 2.18
N GLY A 49 -14.78 -1.70 2.19
CA GLY A 49 -15.89 -1.94 1.27
C GLY A 49 -17.02 -0.93 1.40
N VAL A 50 -17.42 -0.60 2.64
CA VAL A 50 -18.44 0.44 2.91
C VAL A 50 -17.97 1.81 2.45
N PHE A 51 -16.71 2.19 2.73
CA PHE A 51 -16.15 3.46 2.28
C PHE A 51 -16.01 3.53 0.75
N SER A 52 -15.67 2.44 0.07
CA SER A 52 -15.65 2.40 -1.40
C SER A 52 -17.05 2.58 -1.99
N ILE A 53 -18.09 2.00 -1.39
CA ILE A 53 -19.48 2.22 -1.82
C ILE A 53 -19.85 3.70 -1.67
N LEU A 54 -19.55 4.30 -0.51
CA LEU A 54 -19.81 5.72 -0.27
C LEU A 54 -19.05 6.60 -1.27
N THR A 55 -17.77 6.33 -1.48
CA THR A 55 -16.91 7.11 -2.39
C THR A 55 -17.37 6.97 -3.84
N SER A 56 -17.87 5.79 -4.23
CA SER A 56 -18.45 5.54 -5.55
C SER A 56 -19.66 6.44 -5.85
N PHE A 57 -20.52 6.71 -4.85
CA PHE A 57 -21.63 7.65 -5.01
C PHE A 57 -21.17 9.09 -5.30
N PHE A 58 -20.00 9.48 -4.80
CA PHE A 58 -19.39 10.79 -5.06
C PHE A 58 -18.52 10.81 -6.32
N GLY A 59 -18.50 9.72 -7.10
CA GLY A 59 -17.67 9.60 -8.31
C GLY A 59 -16.18 9.43 -8.03
N GLY A 60 -15.81 9.01 -6.81
CA GLY A 60 -14.44 8.78 -6.43
C GLY A 60 -13.97 7.34 -6.68
N GLN A 61 -12.65 7.14 -6.60
CA GLN A 61 -11.98 5.84 -6.72
C GLN A 61 -12.19 4.97 -5.46
N SER A 62 -11.85 3.68 -5.53
CA SER A 62 -11.96 2.75 -4.40
C SER A 62 -11.24 3.29 -3.15
N ALA A 63 -11.97 3.44 -2.04
CA ALA A 63 -11.48 3.94 -0.78
C ALA A 63 -11.11 2.76 0.15
N ASN A 64 -9.86 2.32 0.02
CA ASN A 64 -9.30 1.26 0.87
C ASN A 64 -8.42 1.83 1.99
N ALA A 65 -8.17 1.01 3.02
CA ALA A 65 -7.14 1.24 4.01
C ALA A 65 -5.78 1.47 3.34
N ALA A 66 -5.24 2.68 3.46
CA ALA A 66 -3.96 3.05 2.88
C ALA A 66 -2.83 2.28 3.59
N GLY A 67 -2.23 1.31 2.90
CA GLY A 67 -1.31 0.34 3.51
C GLY A 67 -0.12 1.04 4.16
N MET A 68 0.63 1.80 3.35
CA MET A 68 1.81 2.53 3.80
C MET A 68 1.50 3.59 4.86
N ALA A 69 0.45 4.38 4.67
CA ALA A 69 0.07 5.42 5.63
C ALA A 69 -0.31 4.83 6.99
N THR A 70 -0.99 3.68 7.00
CA THR A 70 -1.35 2.95 8.22
C THR A 70 -0.10 2.46 8.96
N VAL A 71 0.89 1.93 8.25
CA VAL A 71 2.15 1.47 8.85
C VAL A 71 2.94 2.63 9.44
N ILE A 72 2.98 3.78 8.75
CA ILE A 72 3.65 5.00 9.23
C ILE A 72 2.95 5.51 10.50
N CYS A 73 1.63 5.64 10.48
CA CYS A 73 0.86 6.09 11.65
C CYS A 73 0.91 5.10 12.82
N ALA A 74 1.14 3.81 12.56
CA ALA A 74 1.29 2.77 13.59
C ALA A 74 2.74 2.67 14.14
N GLY A 75 3.66 3.46 13.61
CA GLY A 75 5.07 3.51 14.02
C GLY A 75 5.26 3.85 15.50
N GLU A 76 6.41 3.46 16.06
CA GLU A 76 6.80 3.79 17.44
C GLU A 76 6.82 5.30 17.68
N GLU A 77 7.16 6.05 16.63
CA GLU A 77 7.29 7.51 16.62
C GLU A 77 5.95 8.25 16.73
N ALA A 78 4.83 7.57 16.49
CA ALA A 78 3.49 8.15 16.63
C ALA A 78 3.00 8.24 18.10
N GLY A 79 3.84 7.82 19.06
CA GLY A 79 3.57 7.94 20.50
C GLY A 79 3.17 6.61 21.19
N PRO A 80 2.71 6.67 22.46
CA PRO A 80 2.34 5.49 23.23
C PRO A 80 1.22 4.71 22.54
N LYS A 81 1.28 3.37 22.61
CA LYS A 81 0.43 2.45 21.83
C LYS A 81 -1.07 2.79 21.89
N GLU A 82 -1.56 3.26 23.02
CA GLU A 82 -2.97 3.63 23.23
C GLU A 82 -3.41 4.90 22.48
N LYS A 83 -2.47 5.78 22.11
CA LYS A 83 -2.76 7.06 21.44
C LYS A 83 -2.38 7.08 19.95
N ARG A 84 -1.80 6.01 19.40
CA ARG A 84 -1.36 5.96 17.99
C ARG A 84 -2.49 6.16 16.97
N TYR A 85 -3.75 5.90 17.35
CA TYR A 85 -4.91 6.20 16.51
C TYR A 85 -5.06 7.69 16.21
N MET A 86 -4.54 8.58 17.08
CA MET A 86 -4.60 10.02 16.86
C MET A 86 -3.81 10.45 15.62
N GLY A 87 -2.71 9.76 15.30
CA GLY A 87 -1.97 10.01 14.06
C GLY A 87 -2.84 9.78 12.82
N ALA A 88 -3.53 8.63 12.78
CA ALA A 88 -4.45 8.32 11.68
C ALA A 88 -5.64 9.31 11.60
N VAL A 89 -6.17 9.75 12.74
CA VAL A 89 -7.27 10.75 12.79
C VAL A 89 -6.80 12.11 12.25
N VAL A 90 -5.64 12.59 12.69
CA VAL A 90 -5.09 13.87 12.22
C VAL A 90 -4.78 13.81 10.73
N THR A 91 -4.16 12.74 10.25
CA THR A 91 -3.92 12.53 8.81
C THR A 91 -5.23 12.51 8.02
N GLY A 92 -6.26 11.83 8.52
CA GLY A 92 -7.58 11.82 7.89
C GLY A 92 -8.21 13.23 7.80
N ILE A 93 -8.17 14.00 8.90
CA ILE A 93 -8.68 15.37 8.94
C ILE A 93 -7.91 16.26 7.95
N LEU A 94 -6.58 16.16 7.92
CA LEU A 94 -5.75 16.91 6.98
C LEU A 94 -6.11 16.57 5.53
N ILE A 95 -6.28 15.28 5.20
CA ILE A 95 -6.68 14.85 3.86
C ILE A 95 -8.06 15.41 3.48
N LEU A 96 -9.02 15.43 4.40
CA LEU A 96 -10.34 16.04 4.14
C LEU A 96 -10.25 17.54 3.88
N ILE A 97 -9.43 18.26 4.66
CA ILE A 97 -9.16 19.69 4.46
C ILE A 97 -8.52 19.90 3.08
N PHE A 98 -7.46 19.15 2.75
CA PHE A 98 -6.83 19.21 1.43
C PHE A 98 -7.82 18.88 0.30
N GLY A 99 -8.70 17.90 0.50
CA GLY A 99 -9.78 17.55 -0.42
C GLY A 99 -10.72 18.73 -0.69
N LEU A 100 -11.13 19.46 0.36
CA LEU A 100 -11.97 20.67 0.25
C LEU A 100 -11.26 21.80 -0.52
N PHE A 101 -9.96 21.99 -0.28
CA PHE A 101 -9.15 23.00 -0.98
C PHE A 101 -8.67 22.54 -2.37
N SER A 102 -8.91 21.28 -2.77
CA SER A 102 -8.39 20.72 -4.01
C SER A 102 -8.87 21.47 -5.25
N TRP A 103 -10.09 22.01 -5.24
CA TRP A 103 -10.60 22.82 -6.37
C TRP A 103 -9.71 24.03 -6.69
N LYS A 104 -9.05 24.63 -5.68
CA LYS A 104 -8.12 25.74 -5.85
C LYS A 104 -6.72 25.27 -6.21
N LEU A 105 -6.30 24.10 -5.72
CA LEU A 105 -4.95 23.56 -5.93
C LEU A 105 -4.75 22.94 -7.31
N ILE A 106 -5.75 22.20 -7.82
CA ILE A 106 -5.69 21.56 -9.14
C ILE A 106 -5.30 22.53 -10.26
N PRO A 107 -5.94 23.71 -10.44
CA PRO A 107 -5.58 24.63 -11.51
C PRO A 107 -4.17 25.19 -11.35
N VAL A 108 -3.69 25.41 -10.11
CA VAL A 108 -2.31 25.85 -9.86
C VAL A 108 -1.33 24.77 -10.31
N ILE A 109 -1.57 23.51 -9.94
CA ILE A 109 -0.75 22.36 -10.35
C ILE A 109 -0.74 22.20 -11.88
N GLN A 110 -1.85 22.49 -12.56
CA GLN A 110 -1.91 22.43 -14.03
C GLN A 110 -1.09 23.50 -14.75
N VAL A 111 -0.71 24.59 -14.09
CA VAL A 111 0.21 25.60 -14.64
C VAL A 111 1.67 25.11 -14.57
N LEU A 112 1.98 24.18 -13.65
CA LEU A 112 3.34 23.64 -13.53
C LEU A 112 3.64 22.63 -14.64
N PRO A 113 4.87 22.62 -15.17
CA PRO A 113 5.33 21.62 -16.11
C PRO A 113 5.31 20.22 -15.47
N GLN A 114 4.91 19.22 -16.25
CA GLN A 114 4.71 17.85 -15.78
C GLN A 114 6.01 17.24 -15.23
N GLU A 115 7.16 17.66 -15.77
CA GLU A 115 8.49 17.24 -15.36
C GLU A 115 8.79 17.66 -13.92
N PHE A 116 8.36 18.87 -13.51
CA PHE A 116 8.57 19.36 -12.15
C PHE A 116 7.77 18.56 -11.13
N ILE A 117 6.52 18.24 -11.46
CA ILE A 117 5.66 17.41 -10.61
C ILE A 117 6.28 16.02 -10.45
N ALA A 118 6.75 15.41 -11.55
CA ALA A 118 7.38 14.10 -11.52
C ALA A 118 8.64 14.07 -10.64
N ILE A 119 9.47 15.11 -10.69
CA ILE A 119 10.68 15.22 -9.85
C ILE A 119 10.31 15.34 -8.37
N VAL A 120 9.35 16.20 -8.02
CA VAL A 120 8.93 16.40 -6.62
C VAL A 120 8.31 15.12 -6.05
N VAL A 121 7.44 14.46 -6.82
CA VAL A 121 6.83 13.17 -6.42
C VAL A 121 7.90 12.10 -6.29
N GLY A 122 8.82 12.00 -7.25
CA GLY A 122 9.94 11.06 -7.21
C GLY A 122 10.81 11.27 -5.96
N PHE A 123 11.17 12.52 -5.66
CA PHE A 123 11.96 12.86 -4.48
C PHE A 123 11.24 12.50 -3.17
N SER A 124 9.93 12.74 -3.10
CA SER A 124 9.12 12.33 -1.94
C SER A 124 9.07 10.81 -1.77
N LEU A 125 9.02 10.05 -2.87
CA LEU A 125 8.97 8.59 -2.84
C LEU A 125 10.31 7.93 -2.49
N ILE A 126 11.45 8.56 -2.79
CA ILE A 126 12.79 8.01 -2.48
C ILE A 126 12.92 7.71 -0.98
N GLY A 127 12.47 8.62 -0.11
CA GLY A 127 12.54 8.41 1.34
C GLY A 127 11.69 7.24 1.81
N VAL A 128 10.47 7.13 1.28
CA VAL A 128 9.55 6.04 1.59
C VAL A 128 10.12 4.70 1.10
N PHE A 129 10.64 4.67 -0.11
CA PHE A 129 11.25 3.49 -0.72
C PHE A 129 12.47 2.99 0.07
N GLY A 130 13.37 3.90 0.49
CA GLY A 130 14.53 3.56 1.31
C GLY A 130 14.13 2.96 2.66
N ASN A 131 13.08 3.50 3.30
CA ASN A 131 12.56 2.96 4.56
C ASN A 131 11.97 1.54 4.37
N CYS A 132 11.20 1.32 3.29
CA CYS A 132 10.68 0.00 2.96
C CYS A 132 11.80 -1.04 2.75
N LEU A 133 12.85 -0.67 2.03
CA LEU A 133 14.01 -1.55 1.81
C LEU A 133 14.70 -1.85 3.15
N TYR A 134 14.98 -0.83 3.95
CA TYR A 134 15.60 -1.01 5.26
C TYR A 134 14.79 -1.98 6.15
N GLN A 135 13.48 -1.80 6.24
CA GLN A 135 12.61 -2.70 7.00
C GLN A 135 12.57 -4.12 6.42
N SER A 136 12.57 -4.26 5.09
CA SER A 136 12.53 -5.57 4.43
C SER A 136 13.82 -6.38 4.68
N PHE A 137 14.98 -5.70 4.73
CA PHE A 137 16.28 -6.34 4.98
C PHE A 137 16.69 -6.39 6.47
N ALA A 138 15.84 -5.90 7.39
CA ALA A 138 16.15 -5.83 8.81
C ALA A 138 16.33 -7.21 9.48
N LYS A 139 15.71 -8.26 8.94
CA LYS A 139 15.86 -9.64 9.45
C LYS A 139 16.94 -10.40 8.68
N GLU A 140 17.97 -10.83 9.39
CA GLU A 140 19.11 -11.52 8.78
C GLU A 140 18.77 -12.89 8.18
N SER A 141 17.78 -13.59 8.74
CA SER A 141 17.35 -14.90 8.23
C SER A 141 16.64 -14.83 6.88
N MET A 142 15.99 -13.70 6.57
CA MET A 142 15.12 -13.53 5.40
C MET A 142 15.79 -12.77 4.24
N LYS A 143 17.09 -12.44 4.34
CA LYS A 143 17.82 -11.64 3.33
C LYS A 143 17.73 -12.23 1.93
N MET A 144 17.93 -13.55 1.78
CA MET A 144 17.89 -14.21 0.47
C MET A 144 16.49 -14.14 -0.16
N SER A 145 15.45 -14.48 0.59
CA SER A 145 14.06 -14.46 0.10
C SER A 145 13.60 -13.06 -0.27
N THR A 146 14.03 -12.05 0.51
CA THR A 146 13.72 -10.63 0.25
C THR A 146 14.36 -10.14 -1.04
N THR A 147 15.62 -10.50 -1.32
CA THR A 147 16.30 -10.17 -2.57
C THR A 147 15.59 -10.78 -3.78
N PHE A 148 15.22 -12.06 -3.73
CA PHE A 148 14.48 -12.70 -4.82
C PHE A 148 13.12 -12.05 -5.04
N ALA A 149 12.36 -11.78 -3.97
CA ALA A 149 11.08 -11.09 -4.07
C ALA A 149 11.23 -9.70 -4.72
N PHE A 150 12.25 -8.94 -4.32
CA PHE A 150 12.51 -7.62 -4.88
C PHE A 150 12.88 -7.67 -6.37
N ILE A 151 13.76 -8.58 -6.78
CA ILE A 151 14.13 -8.76 -8.20
C ILE A 151 12.90 -9.12 -9.05
N ILE A 152 12.06 -10.02 -8.56
CA ILE A 152 10.82 -10.42 -9.25
C ILE A 152 9.85 -9.24 -9.35
N ALA A 153 9.69 -8.45 -8.29
CA ALA A 153 8.84 -7.26 -8.31
C ALA A 153 9.35 -6.21 -9.30
N PHE A 154 10.67 -5.97 -9.32
CA PHE A 154 11.32 -5.03 -10.22
C PHE A 154 11.22 -5.47 -11.69
N SER A 155 11.23 -6.78 -11.95
CA SER A 155 11.12 -7.33 -13.30
C SER A 155 9.76 -7.05 -13.97
N ASN A 156 8.77 -6.55 -13.23
CA ASN A 156 7.44 -6.16 -13.72
C ASN A 156 6.70 -7.27 -14.51
N ILE A 157 7.04 -8.54 -14.29
CA ILE A 157 6.41 -9.66 -15.00
C ILE A 157 4.98 -9.81 -14.48
N SER A 158 4.02 -9.47 -15.32
CA SER A 158 2.59 -9.65 -15.04
C SER A 158 2.10 -10.91 -15.75
N ILE A 159 1.80 -11.96 -15.00
CA ILE A 159 1.21 -13.21 -15.52
C ILE A 159 -0.27 -13.22 -15.12
N MET A 160 -1.16 -13.51 -16.07
CA MET A 160 -2.60 -13.73 -15.80
C MET A 160 -3.38 -12.52 -15.25
N SER A 161 -3.06 -11.30 -15.67
CA SER A 161 -3.67 -10.06 -15.16
C SER A 161 -3.43 -9.78 -13.67
N ILE A 162 -2.51 -10.51 -13.02
CA ILE A 162 -2.11 -10.26 -11.64
C ILE A 162 -0.88 -9.35 -11.65
N SER A 163 -0.90 -8.32 -10.80
CA SER A 163 0.20 -7.37 -10.69
C SER A 163 1.48 -8.06 -10.18
N ALA A 164 2.62 -7.67 -10.75
CA ALA A 164 3.96 -8.18 -10.37
C ALA A 164 4.25 -8.19 -8.85
N PRO A 165 3.80 -7.21 -8.02
CA PRO A 165 4.02 -7.23 -6.57
C PRO A 165 3.38 -8.45 -5.88
N VAL A 166 2.21 -8.90 -6.34
CA VAL A 166 1.49 -10.03 -5.73
C VAL A 166 2.23 -11.34 -6.00
N ILE A 167 2.69 -11.53 -7.24
CA ILE A 167 3.46 -12.72 -7.64
C ILE A 167 4.82 -12.75 -6.94
N SER A 168 5.50 -11.60 -6.85
CA SER A 168 6.72 -11.41 -6.07
C SER A 168 6.55 -11.86 -4.62
N LEU A 169 5.45 -11.45 -3.97
CA LEU A 169 5.20 -11.78 -2.58
C LEU A 169 4.87 -13.27 -2.38
N LEU A 170 4.12 -13.87 -3.32
CA LEU A 170 3.85 -15.31 -3.34
C LEU A 170 5.13 -16.15 -3.48
N ILE A 171 5.96 -15.83 -4.49
CA ILE A 171 7.23 -16.54 -4.73
C ILE A 171 8.20 -16.28 -3.58
N GLY A 172 8.31 -15.04 -3.11
CA GLY A 172 9.14 -14.67 -1.96
C GLY A 172 8.75 -15.43 -0.69
N THR A 173 7.45 -15.59 -0.43
CA THR A 173 6.94 -16.38 0.70
C THR A 173 7.24 -17.86 0.52
N PHE A 174 7.09 -18.40 -0.70
CA PHE A 174 7.41 -19.79 -1.00
C PHE A 174 8.90 -20.09 -0.80
N VAL A 175 9.78 -19.19 -1.25
CA VAL A 175 11.22 -19.27 -1.04
C VAL A 175 11.56 -19.14 0.45
N ALA A 176 10.94 -18.20 1.18
CA ALA A 176 11.13 -18.09 2.62
C ALA A 176 10.73 -19.38 3.35
N TYR A 177 9.58 -19.98 2.99
CA TYR A 177 9.12 -21.22 3.60
C TYR A 177 10.07 -22.39 3.34
N PHE A 178 10.51 -22.60 2.09
CA PHE A 178 11.43 -23.69 1.75
C PHE A 178 12.85 -23.50 2.30
N VAL A 179 13.38 -22.28 2.23
CA VAL A 179 14.77 -21.97 2.63
C VAL A 179 14.89 -21.84 4.15
N GLU A 180 13.93 -21.21 4.85
CA GLU A 180 13.99 -21.10 6.32
C GLU A 180 13.61 -22.39 7.03
N GLN A 181 12.69 -23.23 6.50
CA GLN A 181 12.49 -24.57 7.07
C GLN A 181 13.71 -25.47 6.91
N ALA A 182 14.45 -25.36 5.79
CA ALA A 182 15.71 -26.09 5.62
C ALA A 182 16.77 -25.63 6.63
N ARG A 183 16.80 -24.34 6.99
CA ARG A 183 17.76 -23.79 7.96
C ARG A 183 17.41 -24.10 9.41
N LEU A 184 16.12 -24.15 9.77
CA LEU A 184 15.67 -24.54 11.11
C LEU A 184 15.88 -26.04 11.39
N LYS A 185 15.88 -26.90 10.36
CA LYS A 185 16.17 -28.35 10.50
C LYS A 185 17.65 -28.69 10.65
N ILE A 186 18.57 -27.78 10.33
CA ILE A 186 20.03 -28.02 10.40
C ILE A 186 20.61 -27.54 11.75
N SER A 187 19.84 -26.77 12.54
CA SER A 187 20.24 -26.22 13.84
C SER A 187 19.54 -26.91 15.04
N SER A 188 18.90 -28.06 14.81
CA SER A 188 18.40 -29.00 15.84
C SER A 188 19.09 -30.35 15.66
#